data_AF-A0A522W123-F1
#
_entry.id   AF-A0A522W123-F1
#
_cell.length_a   1.000
_cell.length_b   1.000
_cell.length_c   1.000
_cell.angle_alpha   90.00
_cell.angle_beta   90.00
_cell.angle_gamma   90.00
#
_symmetry.space_group_name_H-M   'P 1'
#
loop_
_entity.id
_entity.type
_entity.pdbx_description
1 polymer ?
#
loop_
_entity_poly.entity_id
_entity_poly.type
_entity_poly.pdbx_seq_one_letter_code
_entity_poly.pdbx_strand_id
1 'polypeptide(L)'
;MSIVTRRLGVRITILVACVVLAVQMVIVSISAVRWHSSIIAEAETDANGALDYLRAIHTQAMLNRANKADGDPVIDTLDGTMDQLSEEAKNLTVWLVQGPKVVAFQKSQGGEFEAPRDAVDEEAVRTGKQVTRMLDNGHFRLSRPVILGEGVARHEKCATCHGRDMGIVKGEVMGLFAV
;
A
#
# COMPACT_ATOMS: atom_id res chain seq x y z
N MET A 1 61.02 5.10 33.54
CA MET A 1 59.89 4.18 33.26
C MET A 1 60.30 3.27 32.09
N SER A 2 60.45 1.98 32.33
CA SER A 2 61.09 1.02 31.40
C SER A 2 60.37 0.91 30.05
N ILE A 3 61.12 0.72 28.95
CA ILE A 3 60.61 0.45 27.59
C ILE A 3 59.60 -0.72 27.60
N VAL A 4 59.75 -1.66 28.53
CA VAL A 4 58.88 -2.84 28.69
C VAL A 4 57.47 -2.45 29.18
N THR A 5 57.33 -1.50 30.11
CA THR A 5 56.01 -1.08 30.61
C THR A 5 55.24 -0.26 29.57
N ARG A 6 55.93 0.53 28.73
CA ARG A 6 55.32 1.21 27.56
C ARG A 6 54.79 0.21 26.53
N ARG A 7 55.54 -0.86 26.22
CA ARG A 7 55.11 -1.88 25.24
C ARG A 7 53.91 -2.71 25.75
N LEU A 8 53.85 -2.99 27.05
CA LEU A 8 52.73 -3.71 27.65
C LEU A 8 51.44 -2.88 27.64
N GLY A 9 51.53 -1.59 28.00
CA GLY A 9 50.39 -0.67 27.95
C GLY A 9 49.79 -0.53 26.55
N VAL A 10 50.62 -0.36 25.52
CA VAL A 10 50.17 -0.27 24.12
C VAL A 10 49.44 -1.55 23.67
N ARG A 11 49.94 -2.74 24.04
CA ARG A 11 49.29 -4.01 23.70
C ARG A 11 47.91 -4.15 24.35
N ILE A 12 47.77 -3.75 25.61
CA ILE A 12 46.49 -3.78 26.33
C ILE A 12 45.50 -2.80 25.68
N THR A 13 45.92 -1.57 25.38
CA THR A 13 45.07 -0.58 24.72
C THR A 13 44.59 -1.06 23.35
N ILE A 14 45.47 -1.67 22.54
CA ILE A 14 45.09 -2.24 21.24
C ILE A 14 44.06 -3.36 21.43
N LEU A 15 44.27 -4.27 22.39
CA LEU A 15 43.35 -5.37 22.65
C LEU A 15 41.97 -4.88 23.07
N VAL A 16 41.91 -3.91 23.99
CA VAL A 16 40.65 -3.29 24.43
C VAL A 16 39.97 -2.58 23.25
N ALA A 17 40.71 -1.83 22.44
CA ALA A 17 40.16 -1.16 21.26
C ALA A 17 39.58 -2.17 20.26
N CYS A 18 40.27 -3.27 19.98
CA CYS A 18 39.78 -4.34 19.10
C CYS A 18 38.50 -4.98 19.63
N VAL A 19 38.41 -5.24 20.95
CA VAL A 19 37.21 -5.81 21.56
C VAL A 19 36.04 -4.84 21.47
N VAL A 20 36.25 -3.55 21.78
CA VAL A 20 35.20 -2.53 21.67
C VAL A 20 34.73 -2.40 20.23
N LEU A 21 35.65 -2.34 19.26
CA LEU A 21 35.31 -2.28 17.84
C LEU A 21 34.51 -3.51 17.40
N ALA A 22 34.91 -4.72 17.81
CA ALA A 22 34.17 -5.93 17.51
C ALA A 22 32.74 -5.88 18.06
N VAL A 23 32.56 -5.45 19.31
CA VAL A 23 31.25 -5.30 19.93
C VAL A 23 30.40 -4.26 19.19
N GLN A 24 30.98 -3.11 18.83
CA GLN A 24 30.26 -2.07 18.09
C GLN A 24 29.81 -2.56 16.71
N MET A 25 30.65 -3.32 15.99
CA MET A 25 30.28 -3.90 14.70
C MET A 25 29.11 -4.89 14.82
N VAL A 26 29.07 -5.69 15.88
CA VAL A 26 27.94 -6.59 16.17
C VAL A 26 26.67 -5.79 16.44
N ILE A 27 26.74 -4.75 17.28
CA ILE A 27 25.59 -3.91 17.62
C ILE A 27 25.04 -3.20 16.37
N VAL A 28 25.92 -2.62 15.55
CA VAL A 28 25.53 -1.95 14.30
C VAL A 28 24.89 -2.94 13.34
N SER A 29 25.45 -4.14 13.19
CA SER A 29 24.88 -5.18 12.31
C SER A 29 23.48 -5.60 12.73
N ILE A 30 23.27 -5.85 14.03
CA ILE A 30 21.95 -6.19 14.58
C ILE A 30 20.97 -5.02 14.38
N SER A 31 21.43 -3.80 14.66
CA SER A 31 20.59 -2.60 14.56
C SER A 31 20.18 -2.32 13.11
N ALA A 32 21.07 -2.50 12.14
CA ALA A 32 20.79 -2.31 10.72
C ALA A 32 19.70 -3.29 10.23
N VAL A 33 19.79 -4.57 10.62
CA VAL A 33 18.78 -5.57 10.26
C VAL A 33 17.43 -5.23 10.89
N ARG A 34 17.41 -4.87 12.17
CA ARG A 34 16.17 -4.50 12.88
C ARG A 34 15.55 -3.24 12.29
N TRP A 35 16.37 -2.24 11.98
CA TRP A 35 15.94 -0.99 11.37
C TRP A 35 15.32 -1.22 9.98
N HIS A 36 15.92 -2.08 9.17
CA HIS A 36 15.35 -2.44 7.88
C HIS A 36 13.97 -3.10 8.03
N SER A 37 13.83 -4.06 8.95
CA SER A 37 12.54 -4.70 9.22
C SER A 37 11.49 -3.74 9.78
N SER A 38 11.88 -2.80 10.63
CA SER A 38 10.95 -1.82 11.20
C SER A 38 10.46 -0.83 10.15
N ILE A 39 11.31 -0.39 9.22
CA ILE A 39 10.89 0.49 8.12
C ILE A 39 9.82 -0.16 7.27
N ILE A 40 10.00 -1.44 6.90
CA ILE A 40 9.01 -2.15 6.08
C ILE A 40 7.69 -2.28 6.85
N ALA A 41 7.74 -2.64 8.13
CA ALA A 41 6.55 -2.77 8.97
C ALA A 41 5.81 -1.44 9.19
N GLU A 42 6.56 -0.34 9.37
CA GLU A 42 6.01 1.01 9.49
C GLU A 42 5.38 1.47 8.17
N ALA A 43 6.08 1.30 7.05
CA ALA A 43 5.54 1.58 5.72
C ALA A 43 4.28 0.78 5.40
N GLU A 44 4.24 -0.51 5.78
CA GLU A 44 3.05 -1.33 5.66
C GLU A 44 1.90 -0.81 6.53
N THR A 45 2.19 -0.38 7.76
CA THR A 45 1.18 0.18 8.67
C THR A 45 0.58 1.47 8.10
N ASP A 46 1.44 2.39 7.64
CA ASP A 46 1.03 3.66 7.05
C ASP A 46 0.24 3.46 5.75
N ALA A 47 0.71 2.58 4.87
CA ALA A 47 0.02 2.20 3.64
C ALA A 47 -1.38 1.63 3.93
N ASN A 48 -1.48 0.70 4.89
CA ASN A 48 -2.77 0.13 5.27
C ASN A 48 -3.73 1.19 5.85
N GLY A 49 -3.21 2.13 6.65
CA GLY A 49 -3.98 3.25 7.19
C GLY A 49 -4.49 4.19 6.09
N ALA A 50 -3.62 4.58 5.17
CA ALA A 50 -3.99 5.38 3.99
C ALA A 50 -5.10 4.72 3.17
N LEU A 51 -4.94 3.41 2.89
CA LEU A 51 -5.97 2.67 2.16
C LEU A 51 -7.27 2.50 2.95
N ASP A 52 -7.23 2.50 4.28
CA ASP A 52 -8.45 2.45 5.10
C ASP A 52 -9.25 3.75 5.02
N TYR A 53 -8.57 4.91 5.00
CA TYR A 53 -9.22 6.20 4.75
C TYR A 53 -9.80 6.25 3.33
N LEU A 54 -9.00 5.92 2.32
CA LEU A 54 -9.46 5.88 0.93
C LEU A 54 -10.67 4.96 0.77
N ARG A 55 -10.59 3.77 1.35
CA ARG A 55 -11.68 2.78 1.35
C ARG A 55 -12.94 3.33 1.98
N ALA A 56 -12.84 4.01 3.13
CA ALA A 56 -14.00 4.59 3.80
C ALA A 56 -14.66 5.67 2.93
N ILE A 57 -13.88 6.61 2.41
CA ILE A 57 -14.36 7.72 1.58
C ILE A 57 -15.01 7.17 0.30
N HIS A 58 -14.30 6.30 -0.44
CA HIS A 58 -14.82 5.70 -1.66
C HIS A 58 -16.09 4.87 -1.41
N THR A 59 -16.13 4.07 -0.35
CA THR A 59 -17.33 3.28 -0.02
C THR A 59 -18.53 4.19 0.27
N GLN A 60 -18.34 5.28 1.02
CA GLN A 60 -19.42 6.23 1.28
C GLN A 60 -19.86 6.94 0.00
N ALA A 61 -18.93 7.29 -0.89
CA ALA A 61 -19.27 7.84 -2.20
C ALA A 61 -20.14 6.85 -3.00
N MET A 62 -19.75 5.57 -3.08
CA MET A 62 -20.52 4.55 -3.81
C MET A 62 -21.91 4.29 -3.21
N LEU A 63 -22.07 4.37 -1.89
CA LEU A 63 -23.36 4.14 -1.23
C LEU A 63 -24.35 5.29 -1.41
N ASN A 64 -23.85 6.50 -1.68
CA ASN A 64 -24.62 7.74 -1.76
C ASN A 64 -24.72 8.34 -3.18
N ARG A 65 -23.92 7.86 -4.14
CA ARG A 65 -24.06 8.29 -5.53
C ARG A 65 -25.45 7.95 -6.07
N ALA A 66 -26.01 8.86 -6.86
CA ALA A 66 -27.38 8.76 -7.37
C ALA A 66 -27.47 7.90 -8.63
N ASN A 67 -26.44 7.92 -9.47
CA ASN A 67 -26.41 7.16 -10.71
C ASN A 67 -25.04 6.53 -10.99
N LYS A 68 -24.88 5.88 -12.16
CA LYS A 68 -23.65 5.19 -12.55
C LYS A 68 -22.86 5.88 -13.66
N ALA A 69 -23.36 6.98 -14.20
CA ALA A 69 -22.68 7.76 -15.20
C ALA A 69 -21.63 8.66 -14.54
N ASP A 70 -20.70 9.13 -15.37
CA ASP A 70 -19.69 10.10 -14.97
C ASP A 70 -20.36 11.47 -14.70
N GLY A 71 -19.77 12.28 -13.81
CA GLY A 71 -20.31 13.59 -13.41
C GLY A 71 -21.41 13.54 -12.34
N ASP A 72 -21.47 12.47 -11.54
CA ASP A 72 -22.27 12.47 -10.31
C ASP A 72 -21.57 13.37 -9.26
N PRO A 73 -22.26 14.33 -8.62
CA PRO A 73 -21.64 15.26 -7.67
C PRO A 73 -20.91 14.59 -6.50
N VAL A 74 -21.30 13.37 -6.15
CA VAL A 74 -20.63 12.57 -5.11
C VAL A 74 -19.27 12.07 -5.59
N ILE A 75 -19.16 11.73 -6.88
CA ILE A 75 -17.89 11.35 -7.52
C ILE A 75 -17.01 12.59 -7.68
N ASP A 76 -17.55 13.71 -8.14
CA ASP A 76 -16.78 14.97 -8.24
C ASP A 76 -16.21 15.39 -6.87
N THR A 77 -16.98 15.21 -5.79
CA THR A 77 -16.51 15.47 -4.42
C THR A 77 -15.42 14.49 -3.99
N LEU A 78 -15.56 13.21 -4.35
CA LEU A 78 -14.53 12.20 -4.09
C LEU A 78 -13.23 12.57 -4.82
N ASP A 79 -13.30 12.89 -6.10
CA ASP A 79 -12.15 13.22 -6.93
C ASP A 79 -11.44 14.47 -6.39
N GLY A 80 -12.18 15.54 -6.08
CA GLY A 80 -11.60 16.72 -5.44
C GLY A 80 -10.95 16.44 -4.07
N THR A 81 -11.51 15.50 -3.29
CA THR A 81 -10.89 15.05 -2.03
C THR A 81 -9.60 14.28 -2.29
N MET A 82 -9.55 13.46 -3.33
CA MET A 82 -8.36 12.71 -3.73
C MET A 82 -7.26 13.62 -4.26
N ASP A 83 -7.62 14.64 -5.03
CA ASP A 83 -6.68 15.65 -5.52
C ASP A 83 -6.06 16.42 -4.35
N GLN A 84 -6.89 16.91 -3.41
CA GLN A 84 -6.38 17.61 -2.23
C GLN A 84 -5.48 16.70 -1.37
N LEU A 85 -5.87 15.44 -1.15
CA LEU A 85 -5.05 14.48 -0.43
C LEU A 85 -3.70 14.26 -1.15
N SER A 86 -3.71 14.17 -2.47
CA SER A 86 -2.50 14.00 -3.28
C SER A 86 -1.58 15.22 -3.23
N GLU A 87 -2.13 16.43 -3.14
CA GLU A 87 -1.36 17.67 -2.95
C GLU A 87 -0.71 17.74 -1.55
N GLU A 88 -1.43 17.30 -0.52
CA GLU A 88 -0.96 17.34 0.87
C GLU A 88 0.05 16.21 1.18
N ALA A 89 -0.15 15.02 0.61
CA ALA A 89 0.59 13.82 0.95
C ALA A 89 1.85 13.63 0.06
N LYS A 90 2.92 14.37 0.36
CA LYS A 90 4.18 14.35 -0.44
C LYS A 90 4.91 13.01 -0.52
N ASN A 91 4.63 12.08 0.38
CA ASN A 91 5.29 10.78 0.51
C ASN A 91 4.33 9.60 0.26
N LEU A 92 3.13 9.87 -0.24
CA LEU A 92 2.07 8.87 -0.38
C LEU A 92 1.34 9.14 -1.69
N THR A 93 1.19 8.11 -2.52
CA THR A 93 0.37 8.19 -3.73
C THR A 93 -0.67 7.11 -3.66
N VAL A 94 -1.95 7.45 -3.65
CA VAL A 94 -3.03 6.46 -3.60
C VAL A 94 -3.82 6.48 -4.89
N TRP A 95 -4.35 5.32 -5.29
CA TRP A 95 -5.24 5.22 -6.45
C TRP A 95 -6.21 4.05 -6.34
N LEU A 96 -7.19 4.09 -7.24
CA LEU A 96 -8.18 3.04 -7.44
C LEU A 96 -7.84 2.26 -8.70
N VAL A 97 -8.17 0.97 -8.69
CA VAL A 97 -8.12 0.12 -9.87
C VAL A 97 -9.47 -0.56 -10.03
N GLN A 98 -10.04 -0.51 -11.22
CA GLN A 98 -11.28 -1.20 -11.53
C GLN A 98 -11.00 -2.67 -11.87
N GLY A 99 -11.86 -3.56 -11.36
CA GLY A 99 -11.80 -4.98 -11.66
C GLY A 99 -12.20 -5.28 -13.12
N PRO A 100 -11.85 -6.45 -13.67
CA PRO A 100 -12.01 -6.75 -15.09
C PRO A 100 -13.44 -6.58 -15.62
N LYS A 101 -14.45 -6.95 -14.82
CA LYS A 101 -15.87 -6.81 -15.18
C LYS A 101 -16.36 -5.37 -15.10
N VAL A 102 -15.82 -4.56 -14.18
CA VAL A 102 -16.10 -3.12 -14.11
C VAL A 102 -15.50 -2.42 -15.33
N VAL A 103 -14.25 -2.72 -15.67
CA VAL A 103 -13.58 -2.20 -16.87
C VAL A 103 -14.34 -2.60 -18.14
N ALA A 104 -14.78 -3.86 -18.24
CA ALA A 104 -15.57 -4.33 -19.38
C ALA A 104 -16.90 -3.57 -19.51
N PHE A 105 -17.57 -3.31 -18.38
CA PHE A 105 -18.77 -2.49 -18.35
C PHE A 105 -18.49 -1.05 -18.79
N GLN A 106 -17.47 -0.38 -18.25
CA GLN A 106 -17.12 0.99 -18.63
C GLN A 106 -16.79 1.11 -20.12
N LYS A 107 -15.97 0.19 -20.66
CA LYS A 107 -15.67 0.15 -22.09
C LYS A 107 -16.92 -0.01 -22.96
N SER A 108 -17.91 -0.78 -22.51
CA SER A 108 -19.19 -0.95 -23.23
C SER A 108 -20.05 0.31 -23.25
N GLN A 109 -19.85 1.21 -22.28
CA GLN A 109 -20.57 2.47 -22.14
C GLN A 109 -19.78 3.66 -22.70
N GLY A 110 -18.53 3.45 -23.13
CA GLY A 110 -17.63 4.52 -23.53
C GLY A 110 -17.12 5.38 -22.37
N GLY A 111 -17.23 4.89 -21.13
CA GLY A 111 -16.78 5.59 -19.92
C GLY A 111 -15.29 5.40 -19.62
N GLU A 112 -14.79 6.21 -18.71
CA GLU A 112 -13.42 6.11 -18.22
C GLU A 112 -13.21 4.88 -17.31
N PHE A 113 -11.98 4.38 -17.27
CA PHE A 113 -11.63 3.22 -16.45
C PHE A 113 -10.21 3.28 -15.90
N GLU A 114 -10.05 2.89 -14.64
CA GLU A 114 -8.74 2.78 -13.99
C GLU A 114 -8.18 1.36 -14.13
N ALA A 115 -7.25 1.16 -15.07
CA ALA A 115 -6.56 -0.12 -15.24
C ALA A 115 -5.49 -0.36 -14.17
N PRO A 116 -5.08 -1.62 -13.94
CA PRO A 116 -3.88 -1.94 -13.16
C PRO A 116 -2.67 -1.11 -13.65
N ARG A 117 -1.93 -0.49 -12.73
CA ARG A 117 -0.77 0.36 -13.08
C ARG A 117 0.52 -0.42 -13.23
N ASP A 118 0.64 -1.53 -12.49
CA ASP A 118 1.86 -2.32 -12.40
C ASP A 118 1.58 -3.80 -12.07
N ALA A 119 2.64 -4.59 -11.98
CA ALA A 119 2.57 -6.02 -11.68
C ALA A 119 1.99 -6.34 -10.29
N VAL A 120 2.00 -5.39 -9.34
CA VAL A 120 1.41 -5.57 -8.00
C VAL A 120 -0.11 -5.49 -8.10
N ASP A 121 -0.63 -4.51 -8.86
CA ASP A 121 -2.05 -4.43 -9.17
C ASP A 121 -2.53 -5.65 -9.96
N GLU A 122 -1.80 -6.03 -11.01
CA GLU A 122 -2.14 -7.20 -11.83
C GLU A 122 -2.21 -8.49 -11.01
N GLU A 123 -1.26 -8.69 -10.10
CA GLU A 123 -1.25 -9.84 -9.20
C GLU A 123 -2.42 -9.78 -8.21
N ALA A 124 -2.71 -8.63 -7.62
CA ALA A 124 -3.81 -8.47 -6.69
C ALA A 124 -5.18 -8.70 -7.38
N VAL A 125 -5.37 -8.20 -8.61
CA VAL A 125 -6.57 -8.48 -9.41
C VAL A 125 -6.69 -9.98 -9.70
N ARG A 126 -5.59 -10.61 -10.15
CA ARG A 126 -5.60 -12.03 -10.55
C ARG A 126 -5.84 -12.97 -9.37
N THR A 127 -5.23 -12.68 -8.22
CA THR A 127 -5.24 -13.59 -7.06
C THR A 127 -6.39 -13.31 -6.10
N GLY A 128 -6.96 -12.09 -6.14
CA GLY A 128 -7.90 -11.63 -5.13
C GLY A 128 -7.27 -11.54 -3.74
N LYS A 129 -5.94 -11.41 -3.64
CA LYS A 129 -5.22 -11.27 -2.37
C LYS A 129 -4.50 -9.93 -2.29
N GLN A 130 -4.30 -9.46 -1.06
CA GLN A 130 -3.42 -8.30 -0.82
C GLN A 130 -1.99 -8.67 -1.25
N VAL A 131 -1.35 -7.75 -1.96
CA VAL A 131 0.03 -7.91 -2.42
C VAL A 131 0.83 -6.72 -1.93
N THR A 132 1.99 -6.98 -1.33
CA THR A 132 2.94 -5.97 -0.87
C THR A 132 4.32 -6.23 -1.44
N ARG A 133 5.05 -5.17 -1.79
CA ARG A 133 6.45 -5.26 -2.26
C ARG A 133 7.24 -4.04 -1.83
N MET A 134 8.52 -4.26 -1.52
CA MET A 134 9.52 -3.20 -1.57
C MET A 134 10.05 -3.12 -3.00
N LEU A 135 9.92 -1.96 -3.63
CA LEU A 135 10.40 -1.73 -4.99
C LEU A 135 11.89 -1.36 -4.97
N ASP A 136 12.58 -1.60 -6.09
CA ASP A 136 14.03 -1.35 -6.22
C ASP A 136 14.42 0.12 -6.00
N ASN A 137 13.48 1.04 -6.22
CA ASN A 137 13.65 2.48 -5.97
C ASN A 137 13.44 2.87 -4.48
N GLY A 138 13.24 1.89 -3.59
CA GLY A 138 13.07 2.11 -2.16
C GLY A 138 11.64 2.48 -1.74
N HIS A 139 10.67 2.47 -2.66
CA HIS A 139 9.27 2.71 -2.34
C HIS A 139 8.57 1.43 -1.89
N PHE A 140 7.76 1.54 -0.84
CA PHE A 140 6.83 0.49 -0.45
C PHE A 140 5.57 0.55 -1.31
N ARG A 141 5.10 -0.61 -1.78
CA ARG A 141 3.96 -0.74 -2.67
C ARG A 141 2.96 -1.74 -2.09
N LEU A 142 1.68 -1.39 -2.08
CA LEU A 142 0.60 -2.23 -1.56
C LEU A 142 -0.67 -2.11 -2.42
N SER A 143 -1.20 -3.25 -2.84
CA SER A 143 -2.51 -3.32 -3.49
C SER A 143 -3.45 -4.23 -2.72
N ARG A 144 -4.61 -3.69 -2.35
CA ARG A 144 -5.63 -4.37 -1.55
C ARG A 144 -6.90 -4.58 -2.37
N PRO A 145 -7.28 -5.84 -2.65
CA PRO A 145 -8.47 -6.13 -3.44
C PRO A 145 -9.77 -5.86 -2.67
N VAL A 146 -10.79 -5.48 -3.44
CA VAL A 146 -12.18 -5.32 -3.00
C VAL A 146 -12.98 -6.46 -3.61
N ILE A 147 -13.43 -7.38 -2.77
CA ILE A 147 -14.13 -8.59 -3.18
C ILE A 147 -15.62 -8.44 -2.90
N LEU A 148 -16.47 -8.66 -3.90
CA LEU A 148 -17.92 -8.57 -3.71
C LEU A 148 -18.39 -9.57 -2.64
N GLY A 149 -19.10 -9.08 -1.62
CA GLY A 149 -19.57 -9.89 -0.50
C GLY A 149 -18.57 -10.03 0.65
N GLU A 150 -17.43 -9.34 0.61
CA GLU A 150 -16.42 -9.34 1.67
C GLU A 150 -16.07 -7.92 2.15
N GLY A 151 -15.64 -7.81 3.41
CA GLY A 151 -15.24 -6.53 4.01
C GLY A 151 -16.28 -5.42 3.78
N VAL A 152 -15.82 -4.29 3.22
CA VAL A 152 -16.67 -3.13 2.87
C VAL A 152 -17.67 -3.40 1.76
N ALA A 153 -17.39 -4.37 0.90
CA ALA A 153 -18.23 -4.75 -0.22
C ALA A 153 -19.30 -5.80 0.17
N ARG A 154 -19.54 -5.99 1.48
CA ARG A 154 -20.64 -6.81 2.02
C ARG A 154 -22.01 -6.14 1.91
N HIS A 155 -22.05 -4.82 1.80
CA HIS A 155 -23.31 -4.11 1.76
C HIS A 155 -24.11 -4.54 0.52
N GLU A 156 -25.39 -4.84 0.69
CA GLU A 156 -26.28 -5.29 -0.40
C GLU A 156 -26.31 -4.36 -1.62
N LYS A 157 -26.18 -3.03 -1.41
CA LYS A 157 -26.09 -2.03 -2.47
C LYS A 157 -24.90 -2.25 -3.41
N CYS A 158 -23.82 -2.86 -2.96
CA CYS A 158 -22.71 -3.20 -3.86
C CYS A 158 -23.18 -4.18 -4.94
N ALA A 159 -23.97 -5.19 -4.56
CA ALA A 159 -24.49 -6.19 -5.49
C ALA A 159 -25.58 -5.64 -6.43
N THR A 160 -26.30 -4.57 -6.06
CA THR A 160 -27.37 -4.02 -6.91
C THR A 160 -26.84 -3.39 -8.19
N CYS A 161 -25.61 -2.85 -8.18
CA CYS A 161 -24.97 -2.32 -9.37
C CYS A 161 -23.92 -3.31 -9.92
N HIS A 162 -22.96 -3.73 -9.10
CA HIS A 162 -21.88 -4.61 -9.56
C HIS A 162 -22.35 -6.01 -9.91
N GLY A 163 -23.34 -6.54 -9.18
CA GLY A 163 -23.92 -7.85 -9.49
C GLY A 163 -24.89 -7.79 -10.66
N ARG A 164 -25.93 -6.96 -10.54
CA ARG A 164 -27.02 -6.91 -11.53
C ARG A 164 -26.54 -6.39 -12.89
N ASP A 165 -25.74 -5.33 -12.91
CA ASP A 165 -25.46 -4.59 -14.14
C ASP A 165 -24.10 -4.94 -14.74
N MET A 166 -23.15 -5.38 -13.91
CA MET A 166 -21.78 -5.74 -14.34
C MET A 166 -21.49 -7.25 -14.27
N GLY A 167 -22.45 -8.06 -13.80
CA GLY A 167 -22.33 -9.51 -13.73
C GLY A 167 -21.26 -10.01 -12.76
N ILE A 168 -20.89 -9.21 -11.76
CA ILE A 168 -19.91 -9.59 -10.73
C ILE A 168 -20.60 -10.49 -9.70
N VAL A 169 -20.01 -11.65 -9.41
CA VAL A 169 -20.56 -12.58 -8.41
C VAL A 169 -19.80 -12.49 -7.08
N LYS A 170 -20.42 -12.94 -5.99
CA LYS A 170 -19.77 -12.97 -4.68
C LYS A 170 -18.45 -13.75 -4.75
N GLY A 171 -17.40 -13.22 -4.14
CA GLY A 171 -16.05 -13.78 -4.19
C GLY A 171 -15.20 -13.29 -5.35
N GLU A 172 -15.74 -12.51 -6.30
CA GLU A 172 -14.95 -11.90 -7.37
C GLU A 172 -14.43 -10.51 -6.99
N VAL A 173 -13.28 -10.16 -7.56
CA VAL A 173 -12.65 -8.84 -7.42
C VAL A 173 -13.42 -7.80 -8.22
N MET A 174 -13.93 -6.78 -7.52
CA MET A 174 -14.58 -5.60 -8.12
C MET A 174 -13.58 -4.50 -8.48
N GLY A 175 -12.46 -4.44 -7.76
CA GLY A 175 -11.44 -3.42 -7.90
C GLY A 175 -10.41 -3.54 -6.79
N LEU A 176 -9.48 -2.59 -6.74
CA LEU A 176 -8.43 -2.52 -5.74
C LEU A 176 -8.29 -1.09 -5.20
N PHE A 177 -7.85 -0.99 -3.96
CA PHE A 177 -7.20 0.22 -3.43
C PHE A 177 -5.70 0.00 -3.49
N ALA A 178 -4.94 0.98 -3.99
CA ALA A 178 -3.51 0.85 -4.22
C ALA A 178 -2.74 2.08 -3.72
N VAL A 179 -1.51 1.82 -3.27
CA VAL A 179 -0.53 2.80 -2.79
C VAL A 179 0.89 2.37 -3.14
#